data_AF-B0PCH1-F1
#
_entry.id   AF-B0PCH1-F1
#
_cell.length_a   1.000
_cell.length_b   1.000
_cell.length_c   1.000
_cell.angle_alpha   90.00
_cell.angle_beta   90.00
_cell.angle_gamma   90.00
#
_symmetry.space_group_name_H-M   'P 1'
#
loop_
_entity.id
_entity.type
_entity.pdbx_description
1 polymer ?
#
loop_
_entity_poly.entity_id
_entity_poly.type
_entity_poly.pdbx_seq_one_letter_code
_entity_poly.pdbx_strand_id
1 'polypeptide(L)'
;MQYDEQSLYTRMTARYQELAGFVPDEASDIALRFHALAGELAQVCAVLDEARRQAAPQTAAGERLELYAGLRGLERIAAAHASGTLVFKRYKTGGEEMVPAGTLCLAADQTAYLTLEDAAFGDGQEEASVPARAREPGRAGNAAAGRILKIDPSLPNISVKNPEAFTGGRDTENDASLRRRLLDAIKEPPNGVNAAFYRDFACNFPGISDAAVQAGVQMGDVELLVTAPDMEQVPTDVKMALEAALDERRALCASVTVRDAQTIPVDVHITVQPAQDIPFETVRASIEAQVRALLGQKRLGEGLTRARLYQLVMAGEAENCNVLAPLNDQTAGPVQALRAGVITVEEMGASNGA
;
A
#
# COMPACT_ATOMS: atom_id res chain seq x y z
N MET A 1 -15.64 -2.71 -34.08
CA MET A 1 -15.70 -3.53 -35.31
C MET A 1 -14.63 -4.58 -35.12
N GLN A 2 -15.00 -5.85 -34.95
CA GLN A 2 -14.01 -6.92 -34.83
C GLN A 2 -13.51 -7.26 -36.24
N TYR A 3 -12.20 -7.16 -36.46
CA TYR A 3 -11.53 -7.50 -37.72
C TYR A 3 -10.99 -8.94 -37.63
N ASP A 4 -11.89 -9.90 -37.44
CA ASP A 4 -11.53 -11.33 -37.46
C ASP A 4 -11.46 -11.87 -38.90
N GLU A 5 -10.82 -13.01 -39.08
CA GLU A 5 -10.64 -13.64 -40.39
C GLU A 5 -11.98 -13.84 -41.13
N GLN A 6 -13.01 -14.32 -40.43
CA GLN A 6 -14.31 -14.63 -41.03
C GLN A 6 -15.00 -13.36 -41.55
N SER A 7 -14.97 -12.28 -40.78
CA SER A 7 -15.53 -10.98 -41.17
C SER A 7 -14.80 -10.36 -42.36
N LEU A 8 -13.47 -10.48 -42.40
CA LEU A 8 -12.65 -10.00 -43.50
C LEU A 8 -12.88 -10.82 -44.77
N TYR A 9 -12.92 -12.15 -44.66
CA TYR A 9 -13.29 -13.05 -45.76
C TYR A 9 -14.66 -12.68 -46.33
N THR A 10 -15.66 -12.53 -45.46
CA THR A 10 -17.03 -12.16 -45.88
C THR A 10 -17.05 -10.82 -46.62
N ARG A 11 -16.30 -9.82 -46.14
CA ARG A 11 -16.17 -8.51 -46.80
C ARG A 11 -15.47 -8.61 -48.16
N MET A 12 -14.42 -9.42 -48.26
CA MET A 12 -13.68 -9.62 -49.51
C MET A 12 -14.56 -10.33 -50.55
N THR A 13 -15.30 -11.36 -50.14
CA THR A 13 -16.26 -12.08 -50.99
C THR A 13 -17.38 -11.15 -51.48
N ALA A 14 -17.95 -10.33 -50.59
CA ALA A 14 -18.97 -9.34 -50.98
C ALA A 14 -18.42 -8.33 -52.00
N ARG A 15 -17.21 -7.80 -51.76
CA ARG A 15 -16.57 -6.86 -52.68
C ARG A 15 -16.24 -7.50 -54.03
N TYR A 16 -15.82 -8.76 -54.03
CA TYR A 16 -15.59 -9.50 -55.26
C TYR A 16 -16.88 -9.69 -56.06
N GLN A 17 -17.98 -10.05 -55.39
CA GLN A 17 -19.28 -10.20 -56.04
C GLN A 17 -19.75 -8.90 -56.71
N GLU A 18 -19.57 -7.75 -56.06
CA GLU A 18 -19.89 -6.44 -56.65
C GLU A 18 -19.11 -6.15 -57.94
N LEU A 19 -17.85 -6.59 -58.00
CA LEU A 19 -16.95 -6.30 -59.13
C LEU A 19 -17.07 -7.33 -60.26
N ALA A 20 -17.26 -8.61 -59.92
CA ALA A 20 -17.24 -9.73 -60.86
C ALA A 20 -18.66 -10.21 -61.25
N GLY A 21 -19.68 -9.86 -60.47
CA GLY A 21 -21.08 -10.25 -60.71
C GLY A 21 -21.46 -11.65 -60.22
N PHE A 22 -20.54 -12.38 -59.58
CA PHE A 22 -20.80 -13.71 -59.01
C PHE A 22 -19.97 -13.95 -57.73
N VAL A 23 -20.38 -14.94 -56.95
CA VAL A 23 -19.69 -15.36 -55.72
C VAL A 23 -18.71 -16.49 -56.05
N PRO A 24 -17.44 -16.44 -55.59
CA PRO A 24 -16.50 -17.53 -55.80
C PRO A 24 -16.98 -18.80 -55.09
N ASP A 25 -16.77 -19.95 -55.73
CA ASP A 25 -17.00 -21.25 -55.10
C ASP A 25 -16.01 -21.47 -53.94
N GLU A 26 -16.45 -22.09 -52.84
CA GLU A 26 -15.64 -22.27 -51.64
C GLU A 26 -14.36 -23.09 -51.87
N ALA A 27 -14.37 -24.01 -52.84
CA ALA A 27 -13.20 -24.82 -53.20
C ALA A 27 -12.35 -24.17 -54.31
N SER A 28 -12.71 -22.96 -54.76
CA SER A 28 -11.95 -22.26 -55.80
C SER A 28 -10.62 -21.72 -55.28
N ASP A 29 -9.64 -21.60 -56.19
CA ASP A 29 -8.36 -20.92 -55.91
C ASP A 29 -8.57 -19.48 -55.40
N ILE A 30 -9.64 -18.82 -55.84
CA ILE A 30 -10.01 -17.47 -55.39
C ILE A 30 -10.42 -17.48 -53.92
N ALA A 31 -11.29 -18.41 -53.51
CA ALA A 31 -11.70 -18.54 -52.11
C ALA A 31 -10.51 -18.90 -51.20
N LEU A 32 -9.63 -19.81 -51.64
CA LEU A 32 -8.41 -20.15 -50.90
C LEU A 32 -7.47 -18.95 -50.71
N ARG A 33 -7.29 -18.13 -51.76
CA ARG A 33 -6.52 -16.87 -51.65
C ARG A 33 -7.18 -15.87 -50.72
N PHE A 34 -8.50 -15.79 -50.72
CA PHE A 34 -9.23 -14.90 -49.81
C PHE A 34 -9.08 -15.34 -48.36
N HIS A 35 -9.14 -16.65 -48.07
CA HIS A 35 -8.85 -17.16 -46.73
C HIS A 35 -7.42 -16.81 -46.28
N ALA A 36 -6.42 -17.11 -47.12
CA ALA A 36 -5.02 -16.79 -46.81
C ALA A 36 -4.83 -15.28 -46.55
N LEU A 37 -5.37 -14.43 -47.41
CA LEU A 37 -5.25 -12.98 -47.27
C LEU A 37 -6.07 -12.43 -46.09
N ALA A 38 -7.25 -12.99 -45.81
CA ALA A 38 -8.05 -12.61 -44.65
C ALA A 38 -7.34 -12.97 -43.33
N GLY A 39 -6.67 -14.12 -43.28
CA GLY A 39 -5.85 -14.53 -42.13
C GLY A 39 -4.70 -13.55 -41.87
N GLU A 40 -3.93 -13.21 -42.90
CA GLU A 40 -2.84 -12.23 -42.80
C GLU A 40 -3.36 -10.83 -42.40
N LEU A 41 -4.46 -10.37 -43.02
CA LEU A 41 -5.06 -9.08 -42.67
C LEU A 41 -5.60 -9.06 -41.24
N ALA A 42 -6.20 -10.16 -40.76
CA ALA A 42 -6.65 -10.28 -39.38
C ALA A 42 -5.48 -10.13 -38.40
N GLN A 43 -4.33 -10.75 -38.69
CA GLN A 43 -3.12 -10.60 -37.89
C GLN A 43 -2.62 -9.15 -37.88
N VAL A 44 -2.57 -8.49 -39.04
CA VAL A 44 -2.19 -7.06 -39.12
C VAL A 44 -3.15 -6.19 -38.32
N CYS A 45 -4.46 -6.42 -38.42
CA CYS A 45 -5.46 -5.70 -37.63
C CYS A 45 -5.26 -5.93 -36.13
N ALA A 46 -4.96 -7.16 -35.70
CA ALA A 46 -4.68 -7.45 -34.30
C ALA A 46 -3.44 -6.70 -33.78
N VAL A 47 -2.37 -6.61 -34.58
CA VAL A 47 -1.17 -5.82 -34.25
C VAL A 47 -1.50 -4.33 -34.15
N LEU A 48 -2.31 -3.80 -35.08
CA LEU A 48 -2.74 -2.39 -35.04
C LEU A 48 -3.63 -2.09 -33.84
N ASP A 49 -4.54 -2.99 -33.48
CA ASP A 49 -5.39 -2.84 -32.30
C ASP A 49 -4.55 -2.87 -31.01
N GLU A 50 -3.52 -3.72 -30.94
CA GLU A 50 -2.57 -3.70 -29.83
C GLU A 50 -1.76 -2.40 -29.80
N ALA A 51 -1.22 -1.96 -30.95
CA ALA A 51 -0.49 -0.70 -31.04
C ALA A 51 -1.37 0.49 -30.59
N ARG A 52 -2.66 0.48 -30.95
CA ARG A 52 -3.65 1.47 -30.51
C ARG A 52 -3.89 1.41 -29.00
N ARG A 53 -4.03 0.23 -28.40
CA ARG A 53 -4.12 0.08 -26.93
C ARG A 53 -2.86 0.60 -26.23
N GLN A 54 -1.70 0.40 -26.82
CA GLN A 54 -0.42 0.87 -26.30
C GLN A 54 -0.12 2.35 -26.58
N ALA A 55 -1.00 3.08 -27.30
CA ALA A 55 -0.77 4.46 -27.72
C ALA A 55 -1.10 5.51 -26.64
N ALA A 56 -1.80 5.11 -25.58
CA ALA A 56 -2.26 6.03 -24.53
C ALA A 56 -1.92 5.50 -23.13
N PRO A 57 -1.49 6.35 -22.18
CA PRO A 57 -1.17 5.94 -20.81
C PRO A 57 -2.30 5.22 -20.08
N GLN A 58 -3.55 5.55 -20.42
CA GLN A 58 -4.76 4.96 -19.81
C GLN A 58 -4.92 3.47 -20.16
N THR A 59 -4.38 3.04 -21.30
CA THR A 59 -4.58 1.69 -21.85
C THR A 59 -3.29 0.91 -22.03
N ALA A 60 -2.14 1.57 -22.05
CA ALA A 60 -0.83 0.94 -22.17
C ALA A 60 -0.54 -0.01 -20.99
N ALA A 61 0.29 -1.02 -21.24
CA ALA A 61 0.67 -2.06 -20.29
C ALA A 61 2.17 -2.39 -20.40
N GLY A 62 2.73 -3.05 -19.38
CA GLY A 62 4.12 -3.48 -19.33
C GLY A 62 5.13 -2.36 -19.61
N GLU A 63 6.12 -2.64 -20.45
CA GLU A 63 7.21 -1.72 -20.81
C GLU A 63 6.71 -0.38 -21.37
N ARG A 64 5.64 -0.40 -22.18
CA ARG A 64 5.11 0.84 -22.75
C ARG A 64 4.55 1.76 -21.66
N LEU A 65 3.87 1.19 -20.66
CA LEU A 65 3.38 1.97 -19.53
C LEU A 65 4.54 2.54 -18.70
N GLU A 66 5.63 1.79 -18.55
CA GLU A 66 6.85 2.25 -17.88
C GLU A 66 7.52 3.40 -18.62
N LEU A 67 7.57 3.37 -19.95
CA LEU A 67 8.06 4.50 -20.74
C LEU A 67 7.24 5.77 -20.48
N TYR A 68 5.90 5.67 -20.46
CA TYR A 68 5.06 6.82 -20.11
C TYR A 68 5.25 7.27 -18.66
N ALA A 69 5.43 6.34 -17.73
CA ALA A 69 5.73 6.64 -16.33
C ALA A 69 7.07 7.40 -16.19
N GLY A 70 8.10 6.97 -16.94
CA GLY A 70 9.41 7.60 -16.98
C GLY A 70 9.38 9.05 -17.46
N LEU A 71 8.46 9.42 -18.38
CA LEU A 71 8.25 10.82 -18.79
C LEU A 71 7.82 11.74 -17.62
N ARG A 72 7.33 11.16 -16.52
CA ARG A 72 6.97 11.84 -15.28
C ARG A 72 7.92 11.56 -14.12
N GLY A 73 9.08 10.95 -14.39
CA GLY A 73 10.06 10.58 -13.36
C GLY A 73 9.57 9.45 -12.45
N LEU A 74 8.56 8.69 -12.87
CA LEU A 74 8.04 7.55 -12.13
C LEU A 74 8.68 6.26 -12.62
N GLU A 75 9.14 5.45 -11.68
CA GLU A 75 9.57 4.07 -11.93
C GLU A 75 8.60 3.09 -11.25
N ARG A 76 8.51 1.90 -11.84
CA ARG A 76 7.74 0.79 -11.26
C ARG A 76 8.40 0.37 -9.96
N ILE A 77 7.60 0.26 -8.90
CA ILE A 77 8.15 -0.16 -7.62
C ILE A 77 8.54 -1.64 -7.71
N ALA A 78 9.84 -1.93 -7.65
CA ALA A 78 10.38 -3.29 -7.68
C ALA A 78 9.92 -4.12 -6.46
N ALA A 79 9.89 -5.44 -6.59
CA ALA A 79 9.66 -6.34 -5.46
C ALA A 79 10.71 -6.11 -4.35
N ALA A 80 10.32 -6.26 -3.09
CA ALA A 80 11.23 -6.18 -1.95
C ALA A 80 11.27 -7.50 -1.18
N HIS A 81 12.42 -7.75 -0.55
CA HIS A 81 12.63 -8.92 0.29
C HIS A 81 12.01 -8.71 1.66
N ALA A 82 11.42 -9.77 2.21
CA ALA A 82 11.09 -9.77 3.62
C ALA A 82 12.38 -9.85 4.44
N SER A 83 12.47 -9.05 5.50
CA SER A 83 13.61 -9.05 6.41
C SER A 83 13.16 -9.31 7.85
N GLY A 84 14.10 -9.79 8.65
CA GLY A 84 13.89 -10.08 10.06
C GLY A 84 15.16 -10.64 10.68
N THR A 85 15.05 -11.12 11.91
CA THR A 85 16.18 -11.66 12.67
C THR A 85 16.04 -13.16 12.84
N LEU A 86 17.12 -13.90 12.55
CA LEU A 86 17.23 -15.32 12.88
C LEU A 86 18.04 -15.47 14.16
N VAL A 87 17.62 -16.41 15.00
CA VAL A 87 18.35 -16.81 16.20
C VAL A 87 18.78 -18.25 16.01
N PHE A 88 20.09 -18.46 16.08
CA PHE A 88 20.72 -19.76 16.03
C PHE A 88 21.01 -20.25 17.44
N LYS A 89 20.84 -21.55 17.68
CA LYS A 89 21.21 -22.19 18.94
C LYS A 89 22.09 -23.40 18.68
N ARG A 90 23.23 -23.48 19.37
CA ARG A 90 24.16 -24.62 19.30
C ARG A 90 23.82 -25.71 20.32
N TYR A 91 23.96 -26.98 19.93
CA TYR A 91 23.68 -28.13 20.80
C TYR A 91 24.86 -28.57 21.68
N LYS A 92 26.09 -28.18 21.33
CA LYS A 92 27.31 -28.47 22.10
C LYS A 92 28.02 -27.17 22.45
N THR A 93 28.39 -27.02 23.72
CA THR A 93 29.19 -25.89 24.22
C THR A 93 30.67 -26.26 24.17
N GLY A 94 31.47 -25.54 23.37
CA GLY A 94 32.92 -25.67 23.27
C GLY A 94 33.47 -25.56 21.84
N GLY A 95 34.39 -24.62 21.61
CA GLY A 95 34.98 -24.29 20.31
C GLY A 95 34.38 -23.05 19.65
N GLU A 96 35.15 -22.41 18.76
CA GLU A 96 34.66 -21.35 17.87
C GLU A 96 33.80 -21.99 16.78
N GLU A 97 32.49 -21.83 16.90
CA GLU A 97 31.52 -22.22 15.88
C GLU A 97 30.87 -20.93 15.35
N MET A 98 30.63 -20.85 14.06
CA MET A 98 30.11 -19.66 13.40
C MET A 98 29.16 -20.06 12.28
N VAL A 99 28.04 -19.34 12.17
CA VAL A 99 27.15 -19.42 11.02
C VAL A 99 27.58 -18.34 10.04
N PRO A 100 28.14 -18.66 8.86
CA PRO A 100 28.58 -17.65 7.92
C PRO A 100 27.41 -16.87 7.33
N ALA A 101 27.67 -15.65 6.87
CA ALA A 101 26.78 -14.89 6.02
C ALA A 101 26.42 -15.70 4.75
N GLY A 102 25.18 -15.58 4.30
CA GLY A 102 24.65 -16.36 3.18
C GLY A 102 24.23 -17.79 3.53
N THR A 103 24.19 -18.15 4.82
CA THR A 103 23.67 -19.46 5.23
C THR A 103 22.18 -19.59 4.91
N LEU A 104 21.82 -20.69 4.25
CA LEU A 104 20.44 -20.99 3.85
C LEU A 104 19.62 -21.50 5.03
N CYS A 105 18.52 -20.83 5.31
CA CYS A 105 17.49 -21.26 6.25
C CYS A 105 16.16 -21.44 5.52
N LEU A 106 15.38 -22.45 5.90
CA LEU A 106 14.10 -22.76 5.27
C LEU A 106 12.96 -22.71 6.29
N ALA A 107 11.85 -22.14 5.85
CA ALA A 107 10.58 -22.28 6.54
C ALA A 107 9.92 -23.63 6.28
N ALA A 108 8.87 -23.94 7.06
CA ALA A 108 8.13 -25.19 6.94
C ALA A 108 7.52 -25.42 5.53
N ASP A 109 7.20 -24.33 4.83
CA ASP A 109 6.67 -24.30 3.46
C ASP A 109 7.77 -24.31 2.38
N GLN A 110 9.04 -24.50 2.76
CA GLN A 110 10.22 -24.47 1.90
C GLN A 110 10.62 -23.08 1.39
N THR A 111 10.02 -22.00 1.91
CA THR A 111 10.48 -20.64 1.62
C THR A 111 11.90 -20.44 2.16
N ALA A 112 12.79 -19.91 1.31
CA ALA A 112 14.21 -19.76 1.60
C ALA A 112 14.59 -18.38 2.13
N TYR A 113 15.49 -18.36 3.11
CA TYR A 113 16.05 -17.19 3.77
C TYR A 113 17.57 -17.30 3.83
N LEU A 114 18.26 -16.16 3.80
CA LEU A 114 19.71 -16.07 3.83
C LEU A 114 20.13 -15.11 4.96
N THR A 115 21.11 -15.52 5.75
CA THR A 115 21.78 -14.63 6.73
C THR A 115 22.52 -13.52 6.00
N LEU A 116 22.48 -12.30 6.52
CA LEU A 116 23.15 -11.14 5.93
C LEU A 116 24.56 -10.92 6.49
N GLU A 117 24.81 -11.43 7.69
CA GLU A 117 26.06 -11.27 8.43
C GLU A 117 26.47 -12.63 9.02
N ASP A 118 27.69 -12.70 9.55
CA ASP A 118 28.19 -13.87 10.28
C ASP A 118 27.57 -13.89 11.69
N ALA A 119 27.01 -15.03 12.09
CA ALA A 119 26.57 -15.25 13.48
C ALA A 119 27.67 -16.01 14.23
N ALA A 120 28.46 -15.28 15.02
CA ALA A 120 29.47 -15.86 15.90
C ALA A 120 28.86 -16.16 17.28
N PHE A 121 29.14 -17.34 17.85
CA PHE A 121 28.78 -17.65 19.23
C PHE A 121 29.91 -17.16 20.15
N GLY A 122 29.63 -16.17 21.00
CA GLY A 122 30.58 -15.72 22.01
C GLY A 122 30.94 -16.82 23.02
N ASP A 123 32.02 -16.60 23.77
CA ASP A 123 32.47 -17.54 24.80
C ASP A 123 31.36 -17.77 25.84
N GLY A 124 30.95 -19.03 25.99
CA GLY A 124 29.84 -19.41 26.87
C GLY A 124 28.42 -19.08 26.38
N GLN A 125 28.24 -18.46 25.19
CA GLN A 125 26.90 -18.18 24.65
C GLN A 125 26.32 -19.38 23.89
N GLU A 126 25.05 -19.70 24.13
CA GLU A 126 24.36 -20.79 23.42
C GLU A 126 23.55 -20.31 22.22
N GLU A 127 23.20 -19.02 22.18
CA GLU A 127 22.40 -18.41 21.12
C GLU A 127 23.16 -17.27 20.44
N ALA A 128 23.01 -17.14 19.12
CA ALA A 128 23.53 -16.04 18.31
C ALA A 128 22.43 -15.52 17.39
N SER A 129 22.25 -14.20 17.34
CA SER A 129 21.20 -13.55 16.54
C SER A 129 21.83 -12.83 15.36
N VAL A 130 21.22 -12.92 14.18
CA VAL A 130 21.72 -12.25 12.97
C VAL A 130 20.57 -11.75 12.10
N PRO A 131 20.73 -10.58 11.45
CA PRO A 131 19.79 -10.16 10.43
C PRO A 131 19.80 -11.13 9.24
N ALA A 132 18.62 -11.40 8.69
CA ALA A 132 18.44 -12.23 7.52
C ALA A 132 17.32 -11.67 6.63
N ARG A 133 17.26 -12.16 5.40
CA ARG A 133 16.19 -11.82 4.46
C ARG A 133 15.74 -13.02 3.66
N ALA A 134 14.51 -12.97 3.14
CA ALA A 134 14.02 -13.93 2.15
C ALA A 134 14.94 -13.91 0.92
N ARG A 135 15.24 -15.10 0.38
CA ARG A 135 16.08 -15.27 -0.80
C ARG A 135 15.45 -14.62 -2.03
N GLU A 136 14.18 -14.91 -2.27
CA GLU A 136 13.40 -14.30 -3.35
C GLU A 136 12.62 -13.09 -2.82
N PRO A 137 12.55 -11.98 -3.58
CA PRO A 137 11.72 -10.85 -3.21
C PRO A 137 10.24 -11.17 -3.46
N GLY A 138 9.33 -10.54 -2.71
CA GLY A 138 7.89 -10.76 -2.85
C GLY A 138 7.18 -11.00 -1.52
N ARG A 139 5.85 -10.98 -1.56
CA ARG A 139 5.00 -11.19 -0.38
C ARG A 139 5.15 -12.59 0.21
N ALA A 140 5.50 -13.56 -0.63
CA ALA A 140 5.70 -14.96 -0.24
C ALA A 140 6.88 -15.12 0.75
N GLY A 141 7.82 -14.16 0.78
CA GLY A 141 8.91 -14.16 1.76
C GLY A 141 8.49 -13.79 3.18
N ASN A 142 7.29 -13.23 3.39
CA ASN A 142 6.83 -12.88 4.74
C ASN A 142 6.51 -14.16 5.52
N ALA A 143 7.03 -14.28 6.74
CA ALA A 143 6.81 -15.43 7.60
C ALA A 143 6.44 -14.99 9.01
N ALA A 144 5.45 -15.64 9.61
CA ALA A 144 5.13 -15.44 11.03
C ALA A 144 6.29 -15.91 11.92
N ALA A 145 6.29 -15.46 13.18
CA ALA A 145 7.22 -15.95 14.19
C ALA A 145 7.20 -17.50 14.28
N GLY A 146 8.38 -18.10 14.45
CA GLY A 146 8.56 -19.54 14.63
C GLY A 146 8.32 -20.41 13.38
N ARG A 147 8.34 -19.83 12.17
CA ARG A 147 8.11 -20.56 10.91
C ARG A 147 9.39 -20.99 10.20
N ILE A 148 10.52 -20.32 10.45
CA ILE A 148 11.85 -20.64 9.90
C ILE A 148 12.53 -21.59 10.89
N LEU A 149 12.67 -22.85 10.48
CA LEU A 149 12.98 -23.96 11.41
C LEU A 149 14.13 -24.85 10.93
N LYS A 150 14.47 -24.81 9.65
CA LYS A 150 15.50 -25.66 9.05
C LYS A 150 16.68 -24.78 8.66
N ILE A 151 17.88 -25.27 8.93
CA ILE A 151 19.14 -24.65 8.52
C ILE A 151 19.87 -25.60 7.57
N ASP A 152 20.80 -25.07 6.79
CA ASP A 152 21.72 -25.81 5.95
C ASP A 152 22.28 -27.06 6.68
N PRO A 153 22.16 -28.26 6.08
CA PRO A 153 22.60 -29.51 6.71
C PRO A 153 24.12 -29.59 6.95
N SER A 154 24.92 -28.70 6.36
CA SER A 154 26.35 -28.57 6.65
C SER A 154 26.65 -28.06 8.07
N LEU A 155 25.66 -27.54 8.79
CA LEU A 155 25.76 -27.09 10.19
C LEU A 155 24.91 -27.97 11.13
N PRO A 156 25.26 -29.27 11.33
CA PRO A 156 24.39 -30.23 12.01
C PRO A 156 24.22 -29.99 13.52
N ASN A 157 25.09 -29.18 14.15
CA ASN A 157 25.03 -28.87 15.57
C ASN A 157 24.30 -27.56 15.89
N ILE A 158 23.68 -26.93 14.88
CA ILE A 158 23.01 -25.64 15.01
C ILE A 158 21.53 -25.80 14.64
N SER A 159 20.67 -25.20 15.44
CA SER A 159 19.24 -25.04 15.14
C SER A 159 18.94 -23.58 14.86
N VAL A 160 17.89 -23.30 14.08
CA VAL A 160 17.45 -21.95 13.73
C VAL A 160 15.99 -21.74 14.14
N LYS A 161 15.69 -20.54 14.62
CA LYS A 161 14.33 -20.05 14.85
C LYS A 161 14.25 -18.58 14.43
N ASN A 162 13.08 -18.12 14.01
CA ASN A 162 12.78 -16.69 13.94
C ASN A 162 11.85 -16.31 15.11
N PRO A 163 12.31 -15.60 16.15
CA PRO A 163 11.45 -15.23 17.28
C PRO A 163 10.36 -14.23 16.87
N GLU A 164 10.64 -13.38 15.88
CA GLU A 164 9.72 -12.40 15.33
C GLU A 164 9.37 -12.72 13.87
N ALA A 165 8.32 -12.07 13.36
CA ALA A 165 7.91 -12.23 11.97
C ALA A 165 8.90 -11.57 10.99
N PHE A 166 9.10 -12.20 9.85
CA PHE A 166 9.76 -11.58 8.70
C PHE A 166 8.72 -10.77 7.92
N THR A 167 9.00 -9.48 7.75
CA THR A 167 8.05 -8.52 7.15
C THR A 167 8.73 -7.65 6.08
N GLY A 168 7.97 -6.81 5.37
CA GLY A 168 8.50 -5.95 4.31
C GLY A 168 8.58 -6.60 2.92
N GLY A 169 8.31 -7.91 2.82
CA GLY A 169 8.20 -8.61 1.55
C GLY A 169 7.00 -8.11 0.77
N ARG A 170 7.23 -7.58 -0.44
CA ARG A 170 6.18 -7.07 -1.32
C ARG A 170 6.50 -7.39 -2.77
N ASP A 171 5.47 -7.66 -3.55
CA ASP A 171 5.64 -7.95 -4.97
C ASP A 171 5.95 -6.69 -5.76
N THR A 172 6.44 -6.89 -6.98
CA THR A 172 6.54 -5.83 -7.98
C THR A 172 5.17 -5.18 -8.20
N GLU A 173 5.17 -3.86 -8.31
CA GLU A 173 3.97 -3.09 -8.59
C GLU A 173 3.29 -3.56 -9.89
N ASN A 174 1.97 -3.73 -9.86
CA ASN A 174 1.20 -4.11 -11.05
C ASN A 174 0.86 -2.88 -11.93
N ASP A 175 0.46 -3.15 -13.18
CA ASP A 175 0.13 -2.10 -14.16
C ASP A 175 -1.00 -1.18 -13.71
N ALA A 176 -1.97 -1.69 -12.96
CA ALA A 176 -3.08 -0.87 -12.47
C ALA A 176 -2.61 0.18 -11.46
N SER A 177 -1.72 -0.19 -10.54
CA SER A 177 -1.15 0.72 -9.55
C SER A 177 -0.21 1.74 -10.20
N LEU A 178 0.70 1.28 -11.08
CA LEU A 178 1.61 2.19 -11.80
C LEU A 178 0.82 3.19 -12.65
N ARG A 179 -0.21 2.73 -13.36
CA ARG A 179 -1.09 3.59 -14.16
C ARG A 179 -1.80 4.62 -13.30
N ARG A 180 -2.31 4.23 -12.12
CA ARG A 180 -2.94 5.18 -11.20
C ARG A 180 -1.96 6.30 -10.82
N ARG A 181 -0.76 5.94 -10.33
CA ARG A 181 0.29 6.91 -9.99
C ARG A 181 0.65 7.82 -11.17
N LEU A 182 0.78 7.26 -12.37
CA LEU A 182 1.05 8.03 -13.58
C LEU A 182 -0.08 9.01 -13.92
N LEU A 183 -1.34 8.57 -13.89
CA LEU A 183 -2.49 9.43 -14.17
C LEU A 183 -2.63 10.53 -13.12
N ASP A 184 -2.33 10.23 -11.86
CA ASP A 184 -2.32 11.22 -10.77
C ASP A 184 -1.20 12.25 -11.01
N ALA A 185 0.01 11.82 -11.34
CA ALA A 185 1.13 12.72 -11.69
C ALA A 185 0.89 13.54 -12.97
N ILE A 186 0.07 13.06 -13.91
CA ILE A 186 -0.36 13.84 -15.09
C ILE A 186 -1.38 14.91 -14.70
N LYS A 187 -2.34 14.57 -13.84
CA LYS A 187 -3.38 15.51 -13.39
C LYS A 187 -2.80 16.60 -12.48
N GLU A 188 -1.90 16.21 -11.60
CA GLU A 188 -1.30 17.06 -10.57
C GLU A 188 0.23 17.02 -10.70
N PRO A 189 0.79 17.65 -11.74
CA PRO A 189 2.23 17.63 -11.94
C PRO A 189 2.92 18.33 -10.76
N PRO A 190 3.94 17.72 -10.14
CA PRO A 190 4.69 18.36 -9.07
C PRO A 190 5.54 19.50 -9.66
N ASN A 191 4.94 20.69 -9.75
CA ASN A 191 5.56 21.85 -10.39
C ASN A 191 6.15 22.84 -9.38
N GLY A 192 6.13 22.52 -8.07
CA GLY A 192 6.58 23.43 -7.01
C GLY A 192 5.61 24.59 -6.72
N VAL A 193 4.42 24.60 -7.34
CA VAL A 193 3.47 25.73 -7.25
C VAL A 193 2.03 25.29 -6.93
N ASN A 194 1.73 23.99 -6.91
CA ASN A 194 0.38 23.49 -6.60
C ASN A 194 0.28 22.85 -5.21
N ALA A 195 -0.94 22.78 -4.68
CA ALA A 195 -1.23 22.20 -3.37
C ALA A 195 -0.76 20.73 -3.24
N ALA A 196 -0.87 19.96 -4.33
CA ALA A 196 -0.45 18.57 -4.37
C ALA A 196 1.05 18.41 -4.08
N PHE A 197 1.89 19.23 -4.72
CA PHE A 197 3.33 19.23 -4.47
C PHE A 197 3.67 19.45 -3.00
N TYR A 198 3.12 20.51 -2.40
CA TYR A 198 3.44 20.83 -1.00
C TYR A 198 2.91 19.76 -0.04
N ARG A 199 1.71 19.23 -0.30
CA ARG A 199 1.12 18.14 0.48
C ARG A 199 1.96 16.87 0.42
N ASP A 200 2.31 16.43 -0.78
CA ASP A 200 3.07 15.20 -0.99
C ASP A 200 4.49 15.32 -0.43
N PHE A 201 5.11 16.49 -0.56
CA PHE A 201 6.40 16.76 0.05
C PHE A 201 6.32 16.64 1.58
N ALA A 202 5.31 17.26 2.20
CA ALA A 202 5.12 17.20 3.64
C ALA A 202 4.77 15.80 4.14
N CYS A 203 3.90 15.05 3.45
CA CYS A 203 3.53 13.69 3.86
C CYS A 203 4.69 12.68 3.76
N ASN A 204 5.69 12.95 2.93
CA ASN A 204 6.92 12.15 2.85
C ASN A 204 8.02 12.62 3.82
N PHE A 205 7.78 13.72 4.55
CA PHE A 205 8.75 14.25 5.51
C PHE A 205 8.67 13.47 6.83
N PRO A 206 9.81 13.04 7.41
CA PRO A 206 9.82 12.30 8.66
C PRO A 206 9.09 13.06 9.79
N GLY A 207 8.19 12.35 10.49
CA GLY A 207 7.43 12.93 11.61
C GLY A 207 6.08 13.55 11.23
N ILE A 208 5.72 13.59 9.94
CA ILE A 208 4.41 14.05 9.46
C ILE A 208 3.52 12.87 9.10
N SER A 209 2.26 12.86 9.55
CA SER A 209 1.26 11.84 9.20
C SER A 209 0.38 12.27 8.03
N ASP A 210 -0.03 13.53 7.98
CA ASP A 210 -0.88 14.09 6.92
C ASP A 210 -0.71 15.61 6.87
N ALA A 211 -0.99 16.19 5.70
CA ALA A 211 -0.87 17.61 5.44
C ALA A 211 -2.04 18.14 4.58
N ALA A 212 -2.46 19.37 4.86
CA ALA A 212 -3.37 20.17 4.05
C ALA A 212 -2.68 21.47 3.63
N VAL A 213 -3.09 22.01 2.49
CA VAL A 213 -2.48 23.21 1.90
C VAL A 213 -3.56 24.23 1.65
N GLN A 214 -3.34 25.46 2.10
CA GLN A 214 -4.22 26.59 1.82
C GLN A 214 -3.42 27.84 1.44
N ALA A 215 -4.12 28.84 0.90
CA ALA A 215 -3.53 30.15 0.66
C ALA A 215 -3.22 30.82 2.00
N GLY A 216 -2.02 31.40 2.11
CA GLY A 216 -1.64 32.21 3.26
C GLY A 216 -2.29 33.60 3.25
N VAL A 217 -1.86 34.45 4.17
CA VAL A 217 -2.48 35.77 4.38
C VAL A 217 -2.16 36.75 3.25
N GLN A 218 -0.93 36.72 2.72
CA GLN A 218 -0.53 37.58 1.61
C GLN A 218 -0.58 36.84 0.27
N MET A 219 -0.70 37.59 -0.82
CA MET A 219 -0.69 37.02 -2.16
C MET A 219 0.67 36.34 -2.42
N GLY A 220 0.64 35.05 -2.74
CA GLY A 220 1.84 34.24 -2.96
C GLY A 220 2.25 33.41 -1.74
N ASP A 221 1.67 33.64 -0.57
CA ASP A 221 1.93 32.80 0.60
C ASP A 221 1.18 31.48 0.51
N VAL A 222 1.84 30.41 0.91
CA VAL A 222 1.30 29.06 1.02
C VAL A 222 1.39 28.65 2.47
N GLU A 223 0.27 28.27 3.05
CA GLU A 223 0.22 27.76 4.42
C GLU A 223 0.00 26.25 4.41
N LEU A 224 0.91 25.55 5.07
CA LEU A 224 0.87 24.11 5.27
C LEU A 224 0.39 23.78 6.67
N LEU A 225 -0.66 22.97 6.74
CA LEU A 225 -1.26 22.51 7.98
C LEU A 225 -0.95 21.03 8.15
N VAL A 226 -0.10 20.72 9.12
CA VAL A 226 0.45 19.37 9.30
C VAL A 226 -0.05 18.71 10.58
N THR A 227 -0.07 17.38 10.56
CA THR A 227 -0.36 16.54 11.73
C THR A 227 0.77 15.53 11.92
N ALA A 228 0.96 15.07 13.16
CA ALA A 228 1.86 13.97 13.50
C ALA A 228 1.06 12.77 14.06
N PRO A 229 1.60 11.54 13.93
CA PRO A 229 1.00 10.36 14.55
C PRO A 229 0.92 10.54 16.07
N ASP A 230 -0.27 10.34 16.64
CA ASP A 230 -0.53 10.29 18.09
C ASP A 230 -0.06 11.53 18.90
N MET A 231 0.20 12.64 18.22
CA MET A 231 0.63 13.90 18.81
C MET A 231 -0.37 15.00 18.46
N GLU A 232 -0.74 15.80 19.46
CA GLU A 232 -1.64 16.94 19.26
C GLU A 232 -0.97 18.07 18.46
N GLN A 233 0.36 18.16 18.53
CA GLN A 233 1.18 19.14 17.83
C GLN A 233 2.42 18.49 17.24
N VAL A 234 2.83 18.95 16.07
CA VAL A 234 4.09 18.54 15.45
C VAL A 234 5.24 19.26 16.17
N PRO A 235 6.31 18.54 16.55
CA PRO A 235 7.50 19.16 17.13
C PRO A 235 8.03 20.35 16.29
N THR A 236 8.44 21.42 16.96
CA THR A 236 8.83 22.68 16.31
C THR A 236 10.05 22.52 15.40
N ASP A 237 11.00 21.69 15.79
CA ASP A 237 12.17 21.32 15.00
C ASP A 237 11.79 20.63 13.68
N VAL A 238 10.81 19.72 13.71
CA VAL A 238 10.28 19.06 12.50
C VAL A 238 9.61 20.07 11.58
N LYS A 239 8.79 20.99 12.13
CA LYS A 239 8.15 22.05 11.34
C LYS A 239 9.16 22.99 10.69
N MET A 240 10.18 23.42 11.43
CA MET A 240 11.26 24.28 10.89
C MET A 240 12.09 23.57 9.82
N ALA A 241 12.39 22.29 10.02
CA ALA A 241 13.13 21.49 9.04
C ALA A 241 12.31 21.29 7.75
N LEU A 242 11.01 21.05 7.87
CA LEU A 242 10.10 20.97 6.74
C LEU A 242 9.98 22.30 5.99
N GLU A 243 9.83 23.40 6.73
CA GLU A 243 9.75 24.75 6.17
C GLU A 243 11.03 25.11 5.39
N ALA A 244 12.21 24.85 5.95
CA ALA A 244 13.49 25.05 5.27
C ALA A 244 13.62 24.19 3.99
N ALA A 245 13.20 22.93 4.05
CA ALA A 245 13.25 22.04 2.89
C ALA A 245 12.28 22.47 1.77
N LEU A 246 11.14 23.07 2.13
CA LEU A 246 10.20 23.66 1.18
C LEU A 246 10.68 25.00 0.62
N ASP A 247 11.40 25.81 1.40
CA ASP A 247 11.97 27.09 0.96
C ASP A 247 12.97 26.92 -0.20
N GLU A 248 13.73 25.82 -0.22
CA GLU A 248 14.63 25.47 -1.34
C GLU A 248 13.90 25.11 -2.64
N ARG A 249 12.63 24.71 -2.56
CA ARG A 249 11.89 24.04 -3.65
C ARG A 249 10.66 24.82 -4.13
N ARG A 250 10.21 25.81 -3.36
CA ARG A 250 9.08 26.67 -3.71
C ARG A 250 9.40 27.57 -4.91
N ALA A 251 8.36 28.14 -5.50
CA ALA A 251 8.53 29.25 -6.44
C ALA A 251 9.25 30.44 -5.76
N LEU A 252 10.15 31.10 -6.50
CA LEU A 252 10.99 32.21 -5.98
C LEU A 252 10.18 33.32 -5.28
N CYS A 253 8.96 33.58 -5.74
CA CYS A 253 8.08 34.62 -5.20
C CYS A 253 7.03 34.12 -4.19
N ALA A 254 6.96 32.80 -3.94
CA ALA A 254 6.06 32.26 -2.92
C ALA A 254 6.72 32.32 -1.55
N SER A 255 5.98 32.41 -0.46
CA SER A 255 6.50 32.10 0.87
C SER A 255 5.77 30.87 1.39
N VAL A 256 6.42 30.03 2.19
CA VAL A 256 5.80 28.83 2.76
C VAL A 256 5.87 28.93 4.27
N THR A 257 4.75 28.70 4.94
CA THR A 257 4.70 28.63 6.41
C THR A 257 4.08 27.32 6.84
N VAL A 258 4.68 26.66 7.82
CA VAL A 258 4.19 25.38 8.36
C VAL A 258 3.56 25.61 9.73
N ARG A 259 2.30 25.19 9.91
CA ARG A 259 1.57 25.23 11.18
C ARG A 259 0.92 23.89 11.48
N ASP A 260 0.52 23.70 12.73
CA ASP A 260 -0.29 22.54 13.11
C ASP A 260 -1.70 22.68 12.55
N ALA A 261 -2.25 21.58 12.05
CA ALA A 261 -3.65 21.54 11.65
C ALA A 261 -4.59 21.67 12.86
N GLN A 262 -5.80 22.16 12.63
CA GLN A 262 -6.79 22.28 13.70
C GLN A 262 -7.31 20.89 14.10
N THR A 263 -7.15 20.51 15.35
CA THR A 263 -7.72 19.29 15.90
C THR A 263 -9.11 19.55 16.45
N ILE A 264 -10.06 18.67 16.12
CA ILE A 264 -11.40 18.66 16.72
C ILE A 264 -11.50 17.37 17.56
N PRO A 265 -11.60 17.48 18.90
CA PRO A 265 -11.81 16.31 19.74
C PRO A 265 -13.21 15.75 19.50
N VAL A 266 -13.29 14.44 19.29
CA VAL A 266 -14.54 13.69 19.20
C VAL A 266 -14.67 12.83 20.44
N ASP A 267 -15.59 13.21 21.31
CA ASP A 267 -15.96 12.41 22.47
C ASP A 267 -16.83 11.24 22.03
N VAL A 268 -16.45 10.05 22.46
CA VAL A 268 -17.10 8.79 22.07
C VAL A 268 -17.63 8.12 23.32
N HIS A 269 -18.94 7.92 23.37
CA HIS A 269 -19.59 7.19 24.45
C HIS A 269 -20.37 6.02 23.86
N ILE A 270 -19.97 4.80 24.23
CA ILE A 270 -20.53 3.56 23.68
C ILE A 270 -20.92 2.65 24.84
N THR A 271 -22.14 2.10 24.80
CA THR A 271 -22.51 0.97 25.67
C THR A 271 -22.36 -0.34 24.89
N VAL A 272 -21.85 -1.38 25.54
CA VAL A 272 -21.53 -2.66 24.89
C VAL A 272 -22.03 -3.84 25.69
N GLN A 273 -22.50 -4.87 24.98
CA GLN A 273 -22.74 -6.20 25.52
C GLN A 273 -21.58 -7.09 25.08
N PRO A 274 -20.74 -7.61 26.00
CA PRO A 274 -19.63 -8.47 25.65
C PRO A 274 -20.12 -9.80 25.08
N ALA A 275 -19.33 -10.40 24.18
CA ALA A 275 -19.60 -11.76 23.70
C ALA A 275 -19.43 -12.80 24.82
N GLN A 276 -20.07 -13.97 24.65
CA GLN A 276 -20.02 -15.06 25.63
C GLN A 276 -18.57 -15.42 25.98
N ASP A 277 -18.30 -15.58 27.27
CA ASP A 277 -17.01 -15.98 27.85
C ASP A 277 -15.85 -14.95 27.75
N ILE A 278 -16.13 -13.67 27.43
CA ILE A 278 -15.13 -12.61 27.43
C ILE A 278 -15.41 -11.58 28.56
N PRO A 279 -14.43 -11.28 29.44
CA PRO A 279 -14.61 -10.26 30.48
C PRO A 279 -14.83 -8.86 29.87
N PHE A 280 -15.77 -8.09 30.44
CA PHE A 280 -16.08 -6.73 30.01
C PHE A 280 -14.84 -5.82 29.94
N GLU A 281 -13.94 -5.89 30.93
CA GLU A 281 -12.73 -5.06 30.97
C GLU A 281 -11.79 -5.30 29.77
N THR A 282 -11.73 -6.53 29.26
CA THR A 282 -10.95 -6.87 28.06
C THR A 282 -11.59 -6.26 26.81
N VAL A 283 -12.92 -6.37 26.69
CA VAL A 283 -13.69 -5.78 25.58
C VAL A 283 -13.58 -4.26 25.60
N ARG A 284 -13.71 -3.64 26.77
CA ARG A 284 -13.56 -2.20 26.99
C ARG A 284 -12.20 -1.70 26.53
N ALA A 285 -11.11 -2.29 27.04
CA ALA A 285 -9.76 -1.86 26.68
C ALA A 285 -9.49 -2.03 25.17
N SER A 286 -9.97 -3.12 24.57
CA SER A 286 -9.86 -3.37 23.14
C SER A 286 -10.59 -2.31 22.30
N ILE A 287 -11.84 -1.98 22.65
CA ILE A 287 -12.63 -0.98 21.94
C ILE A 287 -12.02 0.42 22.09
N GLU A 288 -11.61 0.81 23.30
CA GLU A 288 -10.96 2.10 23.53
C GLU A 288 -9.69 2.24 22.68
N ALA A 289 -8.87 1.19 22.59
CA ALA A 289 -7.68 1.18 21.75
C ALA A 289 -8.02 1.27 20.25
N GLN A 290 -9.01 0.52 19.78
CA GLN A 290 -9.42 0.53 18.37
C GLN A 290 -10.05 1.85 17.94
N VAL A 291 -10.89 2.46 18.78
CA VAL A 291 -11.50 3.77 18.50
C VAL A 291 -10.42 4.85 18.45
N ARG A 292 -9.47 4.82 19.40
CA ARG A 292 -8.33 5.75 19.41
C ARG A 292 -7.47 5.58 18.16
N ALA A 293 -7.16 4.34 17.77
CA ALA A 293 -6.41 4.06 16.54
C ALA A 293 -7.16 4.53 15.28
N LEU A 294 -8.47 4.29 15.20
CA LEU A 294 -9.29 4.75 14.07
C LEU A 294 -9.22 6.27 13.93
N LEU A 295 -9.41 7.01 15.02
CA LEU A 295 -9.37 8.48 15.01
C LEU A 295 -7.95 9.03 14.80
N GLY A 296 -6.91 8.35 15.28
CA GLY A 296 -5.51 8.71 15.03
C GLY A 296 -5.12 8.58 13.56
N GLN A 297 -5.71 7.63 12.83
CA GLN A 297 -5.45 7.38 11.41
C GLN A 297 -6.29 8.25 10.46
N LYS A 298 -7.24 9.04 10.98
CA LYS A 298 -8.09 9.91 10.15
C LYS A 298 -7.28 11.03 9.49
N ARG A 299 -7.49 11.18 8.19
CA ARG A 299 -6.91 12.24 7.36
C ARG A 299 -7.59 13.58 7.59
N LEU A 300 -6.91 14.66 7.22
CA LEU A 300 -7.48 16.00 7.23
C LEU A 300 -8.70 16.08 6.30
N GLY A 301 -9.78 16.68 6.78
CA GLY A 301 -11.06 16.74 6.07
C GLY A 301 -11.87 15.45 6.05
N GLU A 302 -11.38 14.37 6.67
CA GLU A 302 -12.11 13.11 6.75
C GLU A 302 -13.11 13.12 7.91
N GLY A 303 -14.39 12.92 7.60
CA GLY A 303 -15.44 12.76 8.61
C GLY A 303 -15.44 11.42 9.33
N LEU A 304 -16.23 11.32 10.39
CA LEU A 304 -16.53 10.11 11.14
C LEU A 304 -18.03 9.85 11.14
N THR A 305 -18.46 8.77 10.50
CA THR A 305 -19.86 8.34 10.55
C THR A 305 -20.11 7.46 11.78
N ARG A 306 -21.31 7.58 12.36
CA ARG A 306 -21.77 6.72 13.45
C ARG A 306 -21.76 5.25 13.03
N ALA A 307 -22.17 4.97 11.79
CA ALA A 307 -22.14 3.62 11.22
C ALA A 307 -20.73 3.00 11.24
N ARG A 308 -19.68 3.81 11.05
CA ARG A 308 -18.30 3.32 11.13
C ARG A 308 -17.90 2.93 12.55
N LEU A 309 -18.36 3.66 13.56
CA LEU A 309 -18.17 3.30 14.97
C LEU A 309 -18.88 1.98 15.30
N TYR A 310 -20.15 1.83 14.89
CA TYR A 310 -20.89 0.57 15.03
C TYR A 310 -20.15 -0.60 14.37
N GLN A 311 -19.71 -0.42 13.12
CA GLN A 311 -18.98 -1.45 12.40
C GLN A 311 -17.69 -1.86 13.12
N LEU A 312 -16.94 -0.90 13.66
CA LEU A 312 -15.70 -1.17 14.38
C LEU A 312 -15.96 -1.98 15.65
N VAL A 313 -16.95 -1.58 16.46
CA VAL A 313 -17.28 -2.29 17.70
C VAL A 313 -17.81 -3.70 17.41
N MET A 314 -18.71 -3.84 16.44
CA MET A 314 -19.32 -5.12 16.07
C MET A 314 -18.36 -6.08 15.36
N ALA A 315 -17.27 -5.58 14.79
CA ALA A 315 -16.19 -6.42 14.24
C ALA A 315 -15.29 -7.00 15.34
N GLY A 316 -15.36 -6.46 16.56
CA GLY A 316 -14.62 -6.92 17.72
C GLY A 316 -15.36 -7.95 18.56
N GLU A 317 -15.13 -7.90 19.87
CA GLU A 317 -15.59 -8.89 20.85
C GLU A 317 -16.92 -8.50 21.52
N ALA A 318 -17.70 -7.61 20.88
CA ALA A 318 -19.02 -7.19 21.36
C ALA A 318 -20.14 -7.95 20.62
N GLU A 319 -21.08 -8.52 21.37
CA GLU A 319 -22.30 -9.14 20.83
C GLU A 319 -23.31 -8.07 20.38
N ASN A 320 -23.34 -6.94 21.07
CA ASN A 320 -24.18 -5.80 20.72
C ASN A 320 -23.53 -4.49 21.20
N CYS A 321 -23.83 -3.37 20.55
CA CYS A 321 -23.37 -2.04 20.99
C CYS A 321 -24.40 -0.95 20.70
N ASN A 322 -24.35 0.14 21.48
CA ASN A 322 -25.12 1.36 21.22
C ASN A 322 -24.20 2.58 21.40
N VAL A 323 -24.10 3.40 20.36
CA VAL A 323 -23.29 4.62 20.37
C VAL A 323 -24.16 5.77 20.88
N LEU A 324 -23.89 6.23 22.09
CA LEU A 324 -24.58 7.36 22.73
C LEU A 324 -24.02 8.71 22.28
N ALA A 325 -22.70 8.80 22.09
CA ALA A 325 -22.03 9.97 21.52
C ALA A 325 -20.95 9.52 20.50
N PRO A 326 -20.80 10.22 19.38
CA PRO A 326 -21.53 11.43 18.98
C PRO A 326 -22.97 11.15 18.50
N LEU A 327 -23.87 12.10 18.74
CA LEU A 327 -25.29 11.98 18.36
C LEU A 327 -25.53 12.04 16.84
N ASN A 328 -24.63 12.67 16.11
CA ASN A 328 -24.67 12.77 14.64
C ASN A 328 -23.31 12.39 14.06
N ASP A 329 -23.27 12.14 12.76
CA ASP A 329 -22.01 12.02 12.02
C ASP A 329 -21.18 13.30 12.20
N GLN A 330 -19.88 13.12 12.42
CA GLN A 330 -18.94 14.22 12.61
C GLN A 330 -18.29 14.56 11.27
N THR A 331 -18.33 15.84 10.92
CA THR A 331 -17.71 16.37 9.70
C THR A 331 -16.46 17.15 10.07
N ALA A 332 -15.41 17.04 9.26
CA ALA A 332 -14.22 17.88 9.37
C ALA A 332 -14.10 18.77 8.12
N GLY A 333 -13.77 20.04 8.32
CA GLY A 333 -13.34 20.92 7.22
C GLY A 333 -12.01 20.45 6.62
N PRO A 334 -11.63 20.96 5.43
CA PRO A 334 -10.45 20.50 4.68
C PRO A 334 -9.10 20.65 5.42
N VAL A 335 -9.09 21.42 6.50
CA VAL A 335 -7.93 21.75 7.33
C VAL A 335 -8.05 21.23 8.76
N GLN A 336 -9.10 20.46 9.04
CA GLN A 336 -9.43 19.97 10.37
C GLN A 336 -9.19 18.45 10.44
N ALA A 337 -8.61 18.01 11.55
CA ALA A 337 -8.41 16.61 11.87
C ALA A 337 -9.30 16.22 13.04
N LEU A 338 -10.15 15.20 12.86
CA LEU A 338 -10.83 14.58 14.00
C LEU A 338 -9.80 13.79 14.82
N ARG A 339 -9.81 14.01 16.14
CA ARG A 339 -8.95 13.28 17.09
C ARG A 339 -9.79 12.72 18.23
N ALA A 340 -9.27 11.69 18.89
CA ALA A 340 -9.95 11.10 20.04
C ALA A 340 -10.02 12.12 21.18
N GLY A 341 -11.24 12.44 21.60
CA GLY A 341 -11.51 13.14 22.85
C GLY A 341 -11.61 12.14 24.01
N VAL A 342 -12.61 12.32 24.87
CA VAL A 342 -12.92 11.36 25.93
C VAL A 342 -13.61 10.15 25.33
N ILE A 343 -13.03 8.97 25.55
CA ILE A 343 -13.63 7.69 25.15
C ILE A 343 -14.15 7.00 26.41
N THR A 344 -15.46 6.79 26.47
CA THR A 344 -16.14 6.09 27.57
C THR A 344 -16.84 4.86 27.01
N VAL A 345 -16.53 3.69 27.57
CA VAL A 345 -17.21 2.43 27.25
C VAL A 345 -17.84 1.87 28.51
N GLU A 346 -19.15 1.66 28.48
CA GLU A 346 -19.96 1.15 29.60
C GLU A 346 -20.64 -0.17 29.23
N GLU A 347 -20.98 -0.99 30.22
CA GLU A 347 -21.67 -2.25 30.00
C GLU A 347 -23.19 -2.03 29.81
N MET A 348 -23.76 -2.63 28.77
CA MET A 348 -25.20 -2.58 28.55
C MET A 348 -25.96 -3.29 29.67
N GLY A 349 -26.90 -2.57 30.30
CA GLY A 349 -27.74 -3.15 31.35
C GLY A 349 -27.17 -3.03 32.76
N ALA A 350 -26.03 -2.35 32.95
CA ALA A 350 -25.66 -1.84 34.27
C ALA A 350 -26.67 -0.77 34.69
N SER A 351 -27.67 -1.18 35.47
CA SER A 351 -28.57 -0.26 36.16
C SER A 351 -27.73 0.67 37.02
N ASN A 352 -27.73 1.97 36.69
CA ASN A 352 -27.28 3.01 37.61
C ASN A 352 -28.20 2.96 38.84
N GLY A 353 -27.75 2.26 39.89
CA GLY A 353 -28.32 2.37 41.21
C GLY A 353 -27.96 3.73 41.78
N ALA A 354 -28.93 4.65 41.74
CA ALA A 354 -29.02 5.81 42.61
C ALA A 354 -30.45 5.91 43.14
#